data_AF-A0A838PY24-F1
#
_entry.id   AF-A0A838PY24-F1
#
_cell.length_a   1.000
_cell.length_b   1.000
_cell.length_c   1.000
_cell.angle_alpha   90.00
_cell.angle_beta   90.00
_cell.angle_gamma   90.00
#
_symmetry.space_group_name_H-M   'P 1'
#
loop_
_entity.id
_entity.type
_entity.pdbx_description
1 polymer ?
#
loop_
_entity_poly.entity_id
_entity_poly.type
_entity_poly.pdbx_seq_one_letter_code
_entity_poly.pdbx_strand_id
1 'polypeptide(L)'
;MNKLIKTIALAALLALPVTATNAQTESPAGKTHRIVFEVTMEGLEQWTAALNNVENLRTALGAAAEIEVVAHSKGLGMLIAKDNALVDRMKKLADAGVVFAECENTMKKKNVTKEQLLPFATTTDSGIAEVIRKQEAGWSYIKSGI
;
A
#
# COMPACT_ATOMS: atom_id res chain seq x y z
N MET A 1 34.46 -27.76 -74.61
CA MET A 1 33.15 -28.39 -74.91
C MET A 1 32.34 -28.46 -73.63
N ASN A 2 31.08 -28.03 -73.72
CA ASN A 2 29.93 -28.26 -72.83
C ASN A 2 30.00 -27.60 -71.43
N LYS A 3 29.39 -26.44 -71.20
CA LYS A 3 27.95 -26.14 -71.01
C LYS A 3 27.24 -26.98 -69.94
N LEU A 4 26.75 -26.24 -68.94
CA LEU A 4 25.44 -26.37 -68.29
C LEU A 4 25.31 -27.32 -67.09
N ILE A 5 25.35 -26.76 -65.88
CA ILE A 5 24.48 -27.22 -64.79
C ILE A 5 23.81 -26.00 -64.16
N LYS A 6 22.48 -26.03 -64.25
CA LYS A 6 21.52 -25.09 -63.66
C LYS A 6 21.36 -25.39 -62.16
N THR A 7 20.80 -24.39 -61.49
CA THR A 7 19.78 -24.49 -60.41
C THR A 7 20.23 -24.33 -58.95
N ILE A 8 19.41 -23.54 -58.26
CA ILE A 8 19.19 -23.40 -56.80
C ILE A 8 20.07 -22.33 -56.12
N ALA A 9 19.68 -21.07 -56.30
CA ALA A 9 19.96 -20.03 -55.32
C ALA A 9 19.08 -20.30 -54.09
N LEU A 10 19.69 -20.94 -53.08
CA LEU A 10 19.14 -21.19 -51.76
C LEU A 10 18.76 -19.84 -51.12
N ALA A 11 17.49 -19.65 -50.80
CA ALA A 11 17.02 -18.49 -50.04
C ALA A 11 17.72 -18.49 -48.67
N ALA A 12 18.64 -17.55 -48.46
CA ALA A 12 19.27 -17.32 -47.18
C ALA A 12 18.21 -16.79 -46.20
N LEU A 13 17.70 -17.68 -45.36
CA LEU A 13 16.84 -17.34 -44.23
C LEU A 13 17.71 -16.54 -43.24
N LEU A 14 17.59 -15.22 -43.26
CA LEU A 14 18.20 -14.33 -42.27
C LEU A 14 17.59 -14.64 -40.89
N ALA A 15 18.30 -15.44 -40.10
CA ALA A 15 18.02 -15.61 -38.68
C ALA A 15 18.31 -14.28 -37.98
N LEU A 16 17.26 -13.49 -37.72
CA LEU A 16 17.35 -12.32 -36.86
C LEU A 16 17.55 -12.82 -35.42
N PRO A 17 18.59 -12.37 -34.71
CA PRO A 17 18.73 -12.67 -33.29
C PRO A 17 17.61 -11.95 -32.55
N VAL A 18 16.63 -12.70 -32.04
CA VAL A 18 15.68 -12.19 -31.04
C VAL A 18 16.50 -11.95 -29.78
N THR A 19 16.97 -10.72 -29.60
CA THR A 19 17.47 -10.26 -28.32
C THR A 19 16.28 -10.24 -27.38
N ALA A 20 16.16 -11.28 -26.53
CA ALA A 20 15.26 -11.29 -25.41
C ALA A 20 15.68 -10.14 -24.48
N THR A 21 15.03 -8.99 -24.60
CA THR A 21 15.15 -7.94 -23.61
C THR A 21 14.50 -8.48 -22.35
N ASN A 22 15.32 -9.00 -21.43
CA ASN A 22 14.89 -9.20 -20.05
C ASN A 22 14.53 -7.82 -19.52
N ALA A 23 13.23 -7.50 -19.54
CA ALA A 23 12.68 -6.40 -18.76
C ALA A 23 12.82 -6.81 -17.28
N GLN A 24 14.03 -6.71 -16.75
CA GLN A 24 14.19 -6.53 -15.32
C GLN A 24 13.53 -5.20 -15.01
N THR A 25 12.39 -5.28 -14.35
CA THR A 25 11.80 -4.15 -13.65
C THR A 25 12.84 -3.66 -12.65
N GLU A 26 13.67 -2.72 -13.06
CA GLU A 26 14.37 -1.84 -12.13
C GLU A 26 13.27 -1.13 -11.34
N SER A 27 13.12 -1.49 -10.06
CA SER A 27 12.44 -0.60 -9.12
C SER A 27 13.08 0.77 -9.28
N PRO A 28 12.33 1.84 -9.58
CA PRO A 28 12.93 3.14 -9.84
C PRO A 28 13.72 3.56 -8.60
N ALA A 29 15.04 3.46 -8.68
CA ALA A 29 15.93 3.82 -7.60
C ALA A 29 15.67 5.30 -7.26
N GLY A 30 15.10 5.55 -6.07
CA GLY A 30 14.94 6.90 -5.54
C GLY A 30 13.51 7.45 -5.41
N LYS A 31 12.44 6.70 -5.68
CA LYS A 31 11.07 7.15 -5.34
C LYS A 31 10.66 6.66 -3.95
N THR A 32 10.52 7.60 -3.00
CA THR A 32 9.83 7.34 -1.73
C THR A 32 8.35 7.12 -2.03
N HIS A 33 7.86 5.91 -1.79
CA HIS A 33 6.45 5.60 -1.90
C HIS A 33 5.69 6.20 -0.71
N ARG A 34 4.55 6.84 -0.98
CA ARG A 34 3.70 7.43 0.06
C ARG A 34 2.28 6.93 -0.14
N ILE A 35 1.70 6.30 0.87
CA ILE A 35 0.44 5.56 0.75
C ILE A 35 -0.49 5.90 1.91
N VAL A 36 -1.73 6.26 1.58
CA VAL A 36 -2.80 6.42 2.54
C VAL A 36 -3.77 5.24 2.43
N PHE A 37 -3.94 4.51 3.53
CA PHE A 37 -4.92 3.44 3.67
C PHE A 37 -6.17 3.99 4.36
N GLU A 38 -7.34 3.77 3.79
CA GLU A 38 -8.62 4.13 4.43
C GLU A 38 -9.33 2.89 4.97
N VAL A 39 -9.53 2.86 6.28
CA VAL A 39 -10.20 1.77 7.01
C VAL A 39 -11.52 2.26 7.59
N THR A 40 -12.63 1.65 7.16
CA THR A 40 -13.99 2.11 7.49
C THR A 40 -14.84 1.07 8.20
N MET A 41 -14.32 -0.15 8.34
CA MET A 41 -15.04 -1.31 8.84
C MET A 41 -14.59 -1.67 10.26
N GLU A 42 -15.52 -2.24 11.02
CA GLU A 42 -15.24 -2.84 12.33
C GLU A 42 -14.90 -4.33 12.15
N GLY A 43 -14.31 -4.93 13.18
CA GLY A 43 -14.10 -6.37 13.24
C GLY A 43 -12.62 -6.77 13.13
N LEU A 44 -12.29 -7.88 13.81
CA LEU A 44 -10.93 -8.43 13.83
C LEU A 44 -10.48 -8.89 12.45
N GLU A 45 -11.39 -9.46 11.65
CA GLU A 45 -11.08 -9.97 10.32
C GLU A 45 -10.67 -8.84 9.36
N GLN A 46 -11.47 -7.78 9.29
CA GLN A 46 -11.24 -6.63 8.40
C GLN A 46 -9.95 -5.89 8.79
N TRP A 47 -9.70 -5.71 10.09
CA TRP A 47 -8.45 -5.13 10.57
C TRP A 47 -7.25 -6.07 10.35
N THR A 48 -7.41 -7.37 10.48
CA THR A 48 -6.36 -8.34 10.14
C THR A 48 -5.98 -8.23 8.66
N ALA A 49 -6.97 -8.20 7.77
CA ALA A 49 -6.74 -8.02 6.35
C ALA A 49 -6.05 -6.67 6.04
N ALA A 50 -6.48 -5.58 6.70
CA ALA A 50 -5.86 -4.28 6.52
C ALA A 50 -4.38 -4.25 6.96
N LEU A 51 -4.07 -4.83 8.12
CA LEU A 51 -2.70 -4.90 8.62
C LEU A 51 -1.83 -5.83 7.77
N ASN A 52 -2.37 -6.95 7.26
CA ASN A 52 -1.66 -7.80 6.31
C ASN A 52 -1.27 -7.03 5.04
N ASN A 53 -2.17 -6.19 4.52
CA ASN A 53 -1.87 -5.37 3.34
C ASN A 53 -0.77 -4.33 3.62
N VAL A 54 -0.77 -3.70 4.80
CA VAL A 54 0.30 -2.79 5.22
C VAL A 54 1.63 -3.52 5.34
N GLU A 55 1.66 -4.68 6.00
CA GLU A 55 2.86 -5.51 6.19
C GLU A 55 3.43 -6.01 4.84
N ASN A 56 2.57 -6.49 3.94
CA ASN A 56 2.93 -6.92 2.60
C ASN A 56 3.49 -5.77 1.77
N LEU A 57 2.86 -4.60 1.83
CA LEU A 57 3.32 -3.41 1.12
C LEU A 57 4.71 -2.98 1.59
N ARG A 58 4.95 -2.96 2.91
CA ARG A 58 6.28 -2.65 3.46
C ARG A 58 7.34 -3.67 3.06
N THR A 59 6.97 -4.95 2.98
CA THR A 59 7.88 -6.00 2.51
C THR A 59 8.24 -5.80 1.04
N ALA A 60 7.28 -5.40 0.20
CA ALA A 60 7.48 -5.20 -1.23
C ALA A 60 8.21 -3.90 -1.58
N LEU A 61 7.89 -2.79 -0.90
CA LEU A 61 8.40 -1.45 -1.20
C LEU A 61 9.55 -0.99 -0.28
N GLY A 62 9.83 -1.76 0.77
CA GLY A 62 10.87 -1.46 1.76
C GLY A 62 10.40 -0.50 2.85
N ALA A 63 11.25 -0.36 3.88
CA ALA A 63 10.98 0.44 5.07
C ALA A 63 10.92 1.96 4.82
N ALA A 64 11.39 2.42 3.66
CA ALA A 64 11.35 3.83 3.27
C ALA A 64 9.94 4.29 2.83
N ALA A 65 8.99 3.37 2.63
CA ALA A 65 7.62 3.75 2.29
C ALA A 65 6.93 4.47 3.46
N GLU A 66 6.41 5.66 3.21
CA GLU A 66 5.58 6.41 4.15
C GLU A 66 4.15 5.88 4.09
N ILE A 67 3.61 5.46 5.23
CA ILE A 67 2.27 4.86 5.29
C ILE A 67 1.47 5.55 6.38
N GLU A 68 0.28 5.99 6.01
CA GLU A 68 -0.73 6.48 6.96
C GLU A 68 -2.02 5.67 6.82
N VAL A 69 -2.50 5.13 7.92
CA VAL A 69 -3.76 4.41 8.03
C VAL A 69 -4.77 5.36 8.66
N VAL A 70 -5.69 5.87 7.85
CA VAL A 70 -6.78 6.75 8.28
C VAL A 70 -8.01 5.90 8.56
N ALA A 71 -8.44 5.90 9.82
CA ALA A 71 -9.65 5.23 10.26
C ALA A 71 -10.78 6.25 10.49
N HIS A 72 -12.00 5.85 10.14
CA HIS A 72 -13.22 6.57 10.47
C HIS A 72 -14.44 5.64 10.43
N SER A 73 -15.63 6.18 10.73
CA SER A 73 -16.87 5.41 10.77
C SER A 73 -16.78 4.24 11.74
N LYS A 74 -16.82 2.98 11.26
CA LYS A 74 -16.72 1.79 12.11
C LYS A 74 -15.26 1.39 12.40
N GLY A 75 -14.29 1.99 11.69
CA GLY A 75 -12.87 1.76 11.89
C GLY A 75 -12.35 2.13 13.28
N LEU A 76 -12.97 3.12 13.94
CA LEU A 76 -12.58 3.61 15.28
C LEU A 76 -12.38 2.50 16.31
N GLY A 77 -13.18 1.43 16.23
CA GLY A 77 -13.21 0.38 17.26
C GLY A 77 -11.84 -0.23 17.58
N MET A 78 -10.97 -0.38 16.58
CA MET A 78 -9.63 -0.94 16.80
C MET A 78 -8.67 0.05 17.45
N LEU A 79 -8.85 1.35 17.19
CA LEU A 79 -8.01 2.41 17.75
C LEU A 79 -8.36 2.77 19.20
N ILE A 80 -9.46 2.25 19.74
CA ILE A 80 -9.83 2.34 21.17
C ILE A 80 -9.79 1.00 21.90
N ALA A 81 -9.44 -0.08 21.20
CA ALA A 81 -9.41 -1.40 21.79
C ALA A 81 -8.30 -1.47 22.84
N LYS A 82 -8.60 -2.11 23.98
CA LYS A 82 -7.61 -2.42 25.01
C LYS A 82 -7.36 -3.92 24.98
N ASP A 83 -6.09 -4.29 24.89
CA ASP A 83 -5.62 -5.68 24.95
C ASP A 83 -6.16 -6.59 23.83
N ASN A 84 -5.36 -6.69 22.76
CA ASN A 84 -5.64 -7.55 21.60
C ASN A 84 -4.33 -7.80 20.84
N ALA A 85 -4.13 -9.01 20.30
CA ALA A 85 -3.01 -9.34 19.42
C ALA A 85 -2.85 -8.35 18.24
N LEU A 86 -3.94 -7.76 17.74
CA LEU A 86 -3.87 -6.72 16.69
C LEU A 86 -3.31 -5.39 17.21
N VAL A 87 -3.53 -5.04 18.48
CA VAL A 87 -2.96 -3.83 19.09
C VAL A 87 -1.44 -3.93 19.14
N ASP A 88 -0.90 -5.09 19.51
CA ASP A 88 0.55 -5.33 19.49
C ASP A 88 1.14 -5.25 18.07
N ARG A 89 0.41 -5.77 17.07
CA ARG A 89 0.81 -5.64 15.66
C ARG A 89 0.81 -4.18 15.20
N MET A 90 -0.24 -3.43 15.51
CA MET A 90 -0.33 -2.01 15.21
C MET A 90 0.77 -1.22 15.89
N LYS A 91 1.07 -1.54 17.16
CA LYS A 91 2.19 -0.92 17.88
C LYS A 91 3.52 -1.17 17.16
N LYS A 92 3.82 -2.40 16.75
CA LYS A 92 5.05 -2.72 15.99
C LYS A 92 5.13 -1.95 14.67
N LEU A 93 4.00 -1.79 13.97
CA LEU A 93 3.95 -1.00 12.75
C LEU A 93 4.15 0.51 13.03
N ALA A 94 3.56 1.02 14.11
CA ALA A 94 3.72 2.41 14.54
C ALA A 94 5.16 2.71 14.95
N ASP A 95 5.78 1.82 15.74
CA ASP A 95 7.20 1.91 16.12
C ASP A 95 8.12 1.86 14.87
N ALA A 96 7.63 1.30 13.77
CA ALA A 96 8.32 1.23 12.49
C ALA A 96 7.91 2.35 11.50
N GLY A 97 7.20 3.38 11.96
CA GLY A 97 6.89 4.60 11.22
C GLY A 97 5.51 4.66 10.56
N VAL A 98 4.65 3.66 10.72
CA VAL A 98 3.27 3.71 10.20
C VAL A 98 2.42 4.62 11.09
N VAL A 99 1.78 5.63 10.49
CA VAL A 99 0.87 6.53 11.21
C VAL A 99 -0.53 5.91 11.25
N PHE A 100 -1.16 5.88 12.42
CA PHE A 100 -2.57 5.51 12.56
C PHE A 100 -3.36 6.75 13.01
N ALA A 101 -4.19 7.30 12.12
CA ALA A 101 -4.95 8.52 12.38
C ALA A 101 -6.45 8.23 12.45
N GLU A 102 -7.12 8.76 13.48
CA GLU A 102 -8.57 8.68 13.61
C GLU A 102 -9.26 10.01 13.27
N CYS A 103 -10.43 9.92 12.64
CA CYS A 103 -11.28 11.06 12.30
C CYS A 103 -12.00 11.65 13.53
N GLU A 104 -11.72 12.90 13.87
CA GLU A 104 -12.34 13.63 14.99
C GLU A 104 -13.86 13.76 14.85
N ASN A 105 -14.38 13.88 13.62
CA ASN A 105 -15.83 13.83 13.38
C ASN A 105 -16.45 12.48 13.78
N THR A 106 -15.73 11.37 13.57
CA THR A 106 -16.18 10.03 13.99
C THR A 106 -16.12 9.91 15.51
N MET A 107 -15.00 10.35 16.11
CA MET A 107 -14.83 10.38 17.56
C MET A 107 -15.95 11.17 18.24
N LYS A 108 -16.26 12.38 17.74
CA LYS A 108 -17.36 13.22 18.24
C LYS A 108 -18.71 12.51 18.15
N LYS A 109 -19.02 11.88 17.01
CA LYS A 109 -20.27 11.13 16.82
C LYS A 109 -20.38 9.91 17.75
N LYS A 110 -19.26 9.31 18.12
CA LYS A 110 -19.19 8.12 18.98
C LYS A 110 -18.86 8.45 20.45
N ASN A 111 -18.80 9.73 20.82
CA ASN A 111 -18.45 10.20 22.17
C ASN A 111 -17.11 9.62 22.68
N VAL A 112 -16.11 9.58 21.80
CA VAL A 112 -14.76 9.11 22.12
C VAL A 112 -13.83 10.32 22.24
N THR A 113 -13.01 10.30 23.28
CA THR A 113 -11.98 11.32 23.57
C THR A 113 -10.60 10.85 23.11
N LYS A 114 -9.63 11.76 22.99
CA LYS A 114 -8.27 11.42 22.52
C LYS A 114 -7.55 10.49 23.50
N GLU A 115 -7.85 10.61 24.79
CA GLU A 115 -7.27 9.82 25.87
C GLU A 115 -7.71 8.34 25.84
N GLN A 116 -8.80 8.05 25.11
CA GLN A 116 -9.28 6.69 24.90
C GLN A 116 -8.62 6.00 23.70
N LEU A 117 -7.91 6.74 22.85
CA LEU A 117 -7.17 6.16 21.74
C LEU A 117 -5.94 5.39 22.24
N LEU A 118 -5.49 4.45 21.42
CA LEU A 118 -4.19 3.81 21.60
C LEU A 118 -3.10 4.89 21.66
N PRO A 119 -2.08 4.77 22.54
CA PRO A 119 -1.11 5.84 22.77
C PRO A 119 -0.30 6.28 21.55
N PHE A 120 -0.22 5.44 20.53
CA PHE A 120 0.49 5.72 19.26
C PHE A 120 -0.43 6.25 18.15
N ALA A 121 -1.74 6.31 18.38
CA ALA A 121 -2.70 6.83 17.41
C ALA A 121 -2.74 8.36 17.47
N THR A 122 -2.91 8.98 16.30
CA THR A 122 -3.09 10.43 16.13
C THR A 122 -4.53 10.73 15.71
N THR A 123 -4.86 12.01 15.54
CA THR A 123 -6.16 12.43 15.05
C THR A 123 -6.05 13.34 13.84
N THR A 124 -7.08 13.33 13.00
CA THR A 124 -7.30 14.27 11.91
C THR A 124 -8.71 14.85 12.01
N ASP A 125 -8.90 16.11 11.61
CA ASP A 125 -10.19 16.80 11.70
C ASP A 125 -11.31 16.06 10.92
N SER A 126 -10.96 15.49 9.77
CA SER A 126 -11.85 14.68 8.94
C SER A 126 -11.07 13.60 8.18
N GLY A 127 -11.41 12.33 8.41
CA GLY A 127 -10.74 11.20 7.75
C GLY A 127 -10.84 11.23 6.23
N ILE A 128 -12.00 11.59 5.68
CA ILE A 128 -12.16 11.74 4.22
C ILE A 128 -11.35 12.92 3.69
N ALA A 129 -11.31 14.04 4.42
CA ALA A 129 -10.52 15.19 4.01
C ALA A 129 -9.01 14.89 4.08
N GLU A 130 -8.55 14.13 5.07
CA GLU A 130 -7.17 13.65 5.17
C GLU A 130 -6.80 12.81 3.94
N VAL A 131 -7.64 11.83 3.58
CA VAL A 131 -7.43 11.00 2.39
C VAL A 131 -7.35 11.85 1.12
N ILE A 132 -8.19 12.87 0.97
CA ILE A 132 -8.12 13.81 -0.16
C ILE A 132 -6.83 14.63 -0.12
N ARG A 133 -6.50 15.26 1.01
CA ARG A 133 -5.27 16.06 1.20
C ARG A 133 -4.01 15.25 0.88
N LYS A 134 -3.98 13.97 1.27
CA LYS A 134 -2.88 13.06 0.97
C LYS A 134 -2.80 12.76 -0.53
N GLN A 135 -3.93 12.44 -1.17
CA GLN A 135 -3.97 12.22 -2.62
C GLN A 135 -3.53 13.45 -3.41
N GLU A 136 -3.99 14.65 -3.03
CA GLU A 136 -3.56 15.94 -3.61
C GLU A 136 -2.05 16.17 -3.43
N ALA A 137 -1.50 15.75 -2.29
CA ALA A 137 -0.06 15.76 -2.03
C ALA A 137 0.71 14.67 -2.80
N GLY A 138 0.05 13.88 -3.64
CA GLY A 138 0.64 12.84 -4.48
C GLY A 138 0.82 11.49 -3.78
N TRP A 139 0.05 11.21 -2.72
CA TRP A 139 0.02 9.89 -2.09
C TRP A 139 -0.86 8.95 -2.89
N SER A 140 -0.48 7.67 -2.93
CA SER A 140 -1.34 6.61 -3.46
C SER A 140 -2.43 6.27 -2.45
N TYR A 141 -3.66 6.06 -2.92
CA TYR A 141 -4.80 5.72 -2.08
C TYR A 141 -5.14 4.24 -2.16
N ILE A 142 -5.37 3.61 -1.02
CA ILE A 142 -5.83 2.23 -0.90
C ILE A 142 -7.04 2.16 0.04
N LYS A 143 -8.19 1.69 -0.47
CA LYS A 143 -9.31 1.29 0.39
C LYS A 143 -9.01 -0.08 0.99
N SER A 144 -9.09 -0.20 2.32
CA SER A 144 -8.75 -1.45 3.02
C SER A 144 -9.85 -1.91 3.98
N GLY A 145 -9.78 -3.19 4.36
CA GLY A 145 -10.73 -3.84 5.25
C GLY A 145 -12.12 -4.06 4.64
N ILE A 146 -12.18 -4.43 3.36
CA ILE A 146 -13.40 -4.85 2.66
C ILE A 146 -13.66 -6.33 2.96
#